data_AF-A0A382QGQ4-F1
#
_entry.id   AF-A0A382QGQ4-F1
#
_cell.length_a   1.000
_cell.length_b   1.000
_cell.length_c   1.000
_cell.angle_alpha   90.00
_cell.angle_beta   90.00
_cell.angle_gamma   90.00
#
_symmetry.space_group_name_H-M   'P 1'
#
loop_
_entity.id
_entity.type
_entity.pdbx_description
1 polymer ?
#
loop_
_entity_poly.entity_id
_entity_poly.type
_entity_poly.pdbx_seq_one_letter_code
_entity_poly.pdbx_strand_id
1 'polypeptide(L)' 'MIDLYYAPTPNGWKISIMLEECHLNYNLIPINLGKGD' A
#
# COMPACT_ATOMS: atom_id res chain seq x y z
N MET A 1 14.24 -2.42 -1.64
CA MET A 1 13.00 -2.88 -2.30
C MET A 1 11.87 -2.60 -1.32
N ILE A 2 10.84 -1.85 -1.73
CA ILE A 2 9.76 -1.40 -0.83
C ILE A 2 8.60 -2.37 -0.93
N ASP A 3 8.04 -2.82 0.19
CA ASP A 3 6.82 -3.60 0.21
C ASP A 3 5.69 -2.74 0.79
N LEU A 4 4.66 -2.47 -0.01
CA LEU A 4 3.46 -1.78 0.41
C LEU A 4 2.40 -2.78 0.82
N TYR A 5 2.27 -2.97 2.13
CA TYR A 5 1.15 -3.68 2.73
C TYR A 5 -0.11 -2.82 2.62
N TYR A 6 -0.95 -3.12 1.64
CA TYR A 6 -2.03 -2.26 1.17
C TYR A 6 -3.41 -2.74 1.62
N ALA A 7 -4.19 -1.83 2.18
CA ALA A 7 -5.63 -1.96 2.34
C ALA A 7 -6.32 -0.70 1.79
N PRO A 8 -7.56 -0.80 1.26
CA PRO A 8 -8.27 0.33 0.65
C PRO A 8 -8.76 1.33 1.70
N THR A 9 -7.81 2.11 2.23
CA THR A 9 -8.02 3.13 3.27
C THR A 9 -7.40 4.45 2.80
N PRO A 10 -7.83 5.60 3.36
CA PRO A 10 -7.22 6.89 3.01
C PRO A 10 -5.70 6.94 3.21
N ASN A 11 -5.15 6.20 4.18
CA ASN A 11 -3.71 6.13 4.39
C ASN A 11 -3.01 5.20 3.39
N GLY A 12 -3.62 4.07 3.03
CA GLY A 12 -3.10 3.20 1.97
C GLY A 12 -2.97 3.94 0.63
N TRP A 13 -3.95 4.78 0.29
CA TRP A 13 -3.94 5.57 -0.95
C TRP A 13 -2.82 6.61 -0.98
N LYS A 14 -2.56 7.31 0.13
CA LYS A 14 -1.48 8.31 0.19
C LYS A 14 -0.13 7.70 -0.18
N ILE A 15 0.14 6.51 0.33
CA ILE A 15 1.42 5.84 0.09
C ILE A 15 1.49 5.29 -1.33
N SER A 16 0.42 4.66 -1.84
CA SER A 16 0.43 4.20 -3.24
C SER A 16 0.60 5.36 -4.22
N ILE A 17 -0.09 6.48 -4.02
CA ILE A 17 0.06 7.68 -4.86
C ILE A 17 1.50 8.19 -4.82
N MET A 18 2.09 8.34 -3.63
CA MET A 18 3.46 8.83 -3.49
C MET A 18 4.48 7.92 -4.20
N LEU A 19 4.34 6.60 -4.08
CA LEU A 19 5.23 5.64 -4.72
C LEU A 19 5.15 5.71 -6.25
N GLU A 20 3.94 5.86 -6.81
CA GLU A 20 3.73 6.05 -8.25
C GLU A 20 4.31 7.38 -8.75
N GLU A 21 3.97 8.51 -8.10
CA GLU A 21 4.42 9.85 -8.48
C GLU A 21 5.94 10.03 -8.40
N CYS A 22 6.59 9.32 -7.47
CA CYS A 22 8.05 9.33 -7.33
C CYS A 22 8.76 8.25 -8.18
N HIS A 23 8.01 7.46 -8.96
CA HIS A 23 8.52 6.33 -9.75
C HIS A 23 9.40 5.35 -8.94
N LEU A 24 9.01 5.09 -7.69
CA LEU A 24 9.73 4.18 -6.81
C LEU A 24 9.25 2.75 -7.03
N ASN A 25 10.18 1.82 -7.27
CA ASN A 25 9.83 0.40 -7.39
C ASN A 25 9.36 -0.16 -6.03
N TYR A 26 8.16 -0.76 -6.03
CA TYR A 26 7.58 -1.41 -4.86
C TYR A 26 6.78 -2.65 -5.23
N ASN A 27 6.62 -3.56 -4.26
CA ASN A 27 5.69 -4.68 -4.34
C ASN A 27 4.41 -4.33 -3.57
N LEU A 28 3.25 -4.58 -4.16
CA LEU A 28 1.96 -4.38 -3.50
C LEU A 28 1.50 -5.69 -2.86
N ILE A 29 1.36 -5.70 -1.53
CA ILE A 29 0.90 -6.85 -0.75
C ILE A 29 -0.47 -6.52 -0.16
N PRO A 30 -1.58 -7.05 -0.72
CA PRO A 30 -2.90 -6.75 -0.20
C PRO A 30 -3.13 -7.39 1.17
N ILE A 31 -3.70 -6.63 2.11
CA ILE A 31 -4.07 -7.08 3.45
C ILE A 31 -5.54 -6.85 3.73
N ASN A 32 -6.16 -7.84 4.37
CA ASN A 32 -7.55 -7.78 4.79
C ASN A 32 -7.63 -7.32 6.25
N LEU A 33 -7.98 -6.06 6.47
CA LEU A 33 -8.16 -5.50 7.82
C LEU A 33 -9.46 -5.96 8.52
N GLY A 34 -10.40 -6.55 7.78
CA GLY A 34 -11.69 -7.01 8.31
C GLY A 34 -11.65 -8.43 8.89
N LYS A 35 -10.59 -9.20 8.60
CA LYS A 35 -10.27 -10.42 9.33
C LYS A 35 -9.38 -10.03 10.50
N GLY A 36 -10.00 -9.77 11.66
CA GLY A 36 -9.27 -9.84 12.93
C GLY A 36 -8.90 -11.28 13.25
N ASP A 37 -7.89 -11.46 14.10
CA ASP A 37 -7.87 -12.63 14.99
C ASP A 37 -9.02 -12.54 16.01
#